data_AF-A0A924WTF5-F1
#
_entry.id   AF-A0A924WTF5-F1
#
_cell.length_a   1.000
_cell.length_b   1.000
_cell.length_c   1.000
_cell.angle_alpha   90.00
_cell.angle_beta   90.00
_cell.angle_gamma   90.00
#
_symmetry.space_group_name_H-M   'P 1'
#
loop_
_entity.id
_entity.type
_entity.pdbx_description
1 polymer ?
#
loop_
_entity_poly.entity_id
_entity_poly.type
_entity_poly.pdbx_seq_one_letter_code
_entity_poly.pdbx_strand_id
1 'polypeptide(L)'
;MSSSLISILSAATPDQVFKSMGQTLDESVNPNHILLIVAALVALIALIAVLNRRSSPKSNKPKVVHNSAKLLRQIARQVGLKPRELKQLKALAEQENVQNPLVLLLCPSVLQAAMKNRQWTVKK
;
A
#
# COMPACT_ATOMS: atom_id res chain seq x y z
N MET A 1 -9.29 -27.48 -23.57
CA MET A 1 -8.82 -26.41 -24.47
C MET A 1 -8.04 -25.37 -23.65
N SER A 2 -6.79 -25.65 -23.27
CA SER A 2 -5.92 -24.71 -22.53
C SER A 2 -4.55 -25.34 -22.22
N SER A 3 -3.75 -25.68 -23.24
CA SER A 3 -2.39 -26.21 -22.99
C SER A 3 -1.35 -25.91 -24.07
N SER A 4 -1.61 -25.05 -25.05
CA SER A 4 -0.76 -24.94 -26.26
C SER A 4 0.09 -23.65 -26.34
N LEU A 5 0.16 -22.81 -25.30
CA LEU A 5 0.87 -21.52 -25.37
C LEU A 5 2.29 -21.52 -24.78
N ILE A 6 2.78 -22.63 -24.23
CA ILE A 6 4.08 -22.67 -23.52
C ILE A 6 5.22 -23.16 -24.42
N SER A 7 4.94 -23.78 -25.57
CA SER A 7 5.97 -24.43 -26.40
C SER A 7 6.67 -23.53 -27.42
N ILE A 8 6.29 -22.26 -27.57
CA ILE A 8 6.93 -21.35 -28.54
C ILE A 8 8.14 -20.60 -27.92
N LEU A 9 8.31 -20.62 -26.59
CA LEU A 9 9.35 -19.81 -25.93
C LEU A 9 10.71 -20.51 -25.76
N SER A 10 10.85 -21.79 -26.10
CA SER A 10 12.04 -22.59 -25.74
C SER A 10 12.88 -23.09 -26.92
N ALA A 11 12.67 -22.55 -28.13
CA ALA A 11 13.50 -22.84 -29.30
C ALA A 11 14.42 -21.67 -29.72
N ALA A 12 14.42 -20.57 -28.97
CA ALA A 12 15.40 -19.50 -29.14
C ALA A 12 16.69 -19.91 -28.41
N THR A 13 17.66 -20.43 -29.16
CA THR A 13 19.00 -20.77 -28.68
C THR A 13 19.63 -19.52 -28.07
N PRO A 14 20.26 -19.57 -26.88
CA PRO A 14 20.92 -18.41 -26.28
C PRO A 14 21.96 -17.79 -27.23
N ASP A 15 22.62 -18.60 -28.07
CA ASP A 15 23.52 -18.12 -29.12
C ASP A 15 22.84 -17.19 -30.14
N GLN A 16 21.56 -17.37 -30.48
CA GLN A 16 20.83 -16.45 -31.36
C GLN A 16 20.51 -15.12 -30.67
N VAL A 17 20.26 -15.13 -29.35
CA VAL A 17 20.03 -13.91 -28.57
C VAL A 17 21.34 -13.12 -28.44
N PHE A 18 22.46 -13.80 -28.19
CA PHE A 18 23.77 -13.14 -28.14
C PHE A 18 24.22 -12.61 -29.51
N LYS A 19 23.94 -13.33 -30.60
CA LYS A 19 24.28 -12.92 -31.96
C LYS A 19 23.43 -11.75 -32.46
N SER A 20 22.15 -11.68 -32.09
CA SER A 20 21.28 -10.53 -32.40
C SER A 20 21.62 -9.29 -31.56
N MET A 21 22.09 -9.45 -30.31
CA MET A 21 22.63 -8.32 -29.55
C MET A 21 23.93 -7.78 -30.14
N GLY A 22 24.84 -8.65 -30.61
CA GLY A 22 26.10 -8.24 -31.25
C GLY A 22 25.93 -7.52 -32.58
N GLN A 23 24.94 -7.91 -33.40
CA GLN A 23 24.65 -7.24 -34.67
C GLN A 23 24.04 -5.84 -34.53
N THR A 24 23.43 -5.53 -33.38
CA THR A 24 22.84 -4.20 -33.14
C THR A 24 23.90 -3.16 -32.70
N LEU A 25 25.14 -3.60 -32.44
CA LEU A 25 26.24 -2.75 -31.97
C LEU A 25 27.20 -2.29 -33.08
N ASP A 26 27.13 -2.89 -34.28
CA ASP A 26 28.06 -2.63 -35.39
C ASP A 26 27.49 -1.70 -36.47
N GLU A 27 26.24 -1.26 -36.32
CA GLU A 27 25.67 -0.25 -37.21
C GLU A 27 26.11 1.14 -36.70
N SER A 28 26.92 1.84 -37.51
CA SER A 28 27.55 3.13 -37.22
C SER A 28 26.66 4.01 -36.34
N VAL A 29 26.97 4.04 -35.05
CA VAL A 29 26.10 4.65 -34.06
C VAL A 29 26.13 6.16 -34.26
N ASN A 30 25.14 6.69 -34.98
CA ASN A 30 25.01 8.11 -35.16
C ASN A 30 24.79 8.76 -33.77
N PRO A 31 25.48 9.86 -33.45
CA PRO A 31 25.41 10.49 -32.13
C PRO A 31 23.97 10.88 -31.72
N ASN A 32 23.10 11.14 -32.69
CA ASN A 32 21.69 11.43 -32.46
C ASN A 32 20.91 10.24 -31.86
N HIS A 33 21.24 9.00 -32.21
CA HIS A 33 20.58 7.82 -31.64
C HIS A 33 21.03 7.58 -30.20
N ILE A 34 22.30 7.83 -29.88
CA ILE A 34 22.79 7.75 -28.49
C ILE A 34 22.05 8.76 -27.62
N LEU A 35 21.94 10.01 -28.08
CA LEU A 35 21.22 11.05 -27.33
C LEU A 35 19.74 10.69 -27.10
N LEU A 36 19.06 10.12 -28.10
CA LEU A 36 17.67 9.65 -27.95
C LEU A 36 17.54 8.51 -26.93
N ILE A 37 18.43 7.53 -26.96
CA ILE A 37 18.42 6.40 -26.01
C ILE A 37 18.67 6.90 -24.59
N VAL A 38 19.66 7.78 -24.41
CA VAL A 38 19.96 8.38 -23.09
C VAL A 38 18.77 9.22 -22.60
N ALA A 39 18.18 10.04 -23.46
CA ALA A 39 17.02 10.85 -23.10
C ALA A 39 15.81 9.99 -22.70
N ALA A 40 15.55 8.89 -23.41
CA ALA A 40 14.49 7.95 -23.08
C ALA A 40 14.73 7.28 -21.71
N LEU A 41 15.96 6.88 -21.41
CA LEU A 41 16.32 6.30 -20.12
C LEU A 41 16.11 7.30 -18.97
N VAL A 42 16.56 8.55 -19.16
CA VAL A 42 16.38 9.62 -18.16
C VAL A 42 14.90 9.92 -17.95
N ALA A 43 14.10 10.00 -19.00
CA ALA A 43 12.65 10.22 -18.92
C ALA A 43 11.95 9.10 -18.15
N LEU A 44 12.34 7.84 -18.37
CA LEU A 44 11.80 6.69 -17.66
C LEU A 44 12.11 6.75 -16.14
N ILE A 45 13.36 7.04 -15.79
CA ILE A 45 13.78 7.18 -14.39
C ILE A 45 13.02 8.33 -13.72
N ALA A 46 12.88 9.48 -14.40
CA ALA A 46 12.13 10.62 -13.91
C ALA A 46 10.64 10.27 -13.67
N LEU A 47 10.01 9.55 -14.58
CA LEU A 47 8.63 9.10 -14.45
C LEU A 47 8.45 8.19 -13.23
N ILE A 48 9.35 7.21 -13.04
CA ILE A 48 9.34 6.32 -11.88
C ILE A 48 9.53 7.11 -10.58
N ALA A 49 10.46 8.08 -10.56
CA ALA A 49 10.70 8.92 -9.39
C ALA A 49 9.47 9.77 -9.01
N VAL A 50 8.76 10.33 -9.99
CA VAL A 50 7.53 11.10 -9.77
C VAL A 50 6.42 10.21 -9.22
N LEU A 51 6.24 9.01 -9.76
CA LEU A 51 5.26 8.04 -9.28
C LEU A 51 5.59 7.57 -7.85
N ASN A 52 6.87 7.30 -7.57
CA ASN A 52 7.31 6.88 -6.24
C ASN A 52 7.14 8.01 -5.21
N ARG A 53 7.41 9.26 -5.60
CA ARG A 53 7.18 10.43 -4.73
C ARG A 53 5.70 10.66 -4.43
N ARG A 54 4.81 10.38 -5.37
CA ARG A 54 3.35 10.47 -5.15
C ARG A 54 2.84 9.33 -4.26
N SER A 55 3.43 8.14 -4.39
CA SER A 55 3.05 6.94 -3.64
C SER A 55 3.77 6.80 -2.30
N SER A 56 4.76 7.63 -1.99
CA SER A 56 5.43 7.64 -0.69
C SER A 56 4.40 8.07 0.38
N PRO A 57 3.85 7.15 1.21
CA PRO A 57 3.13 7.60 2.39
C PRO A 57 4.17 8.36 3.21
N LYS A 58 3.94 9.66 3.42
CA LYS A 58 4.80 10.51 4.27
C LYS A 58 5.23 9.68 5.46
N SER A 59 6.51 9.31 5.51
CA SER A 59 7.06 8.50 6.59
C SER A 59 6.69 9.24 7.88
N ASN A 60 5.72 8.68 8.59
CA ASN A 60 5.19 9.23 9.82
C ASN A 60 6.29 9.02 10.84
N LYS A 61 7.28 9.91 10.86
CA LYS A 61 8.15 10.06 12.02
C LYS A 61 7.21 10.15 13.22
N PRO A 62 7.32 9.25 14.22
CA PRO A 62 6.41 9.22 15.34
C PRO A 62 6.62 10.52 16.13
N LYS A 63 5.83 11.54 15.81
CA LYS A 63 5.75 12.75 16.62
C LYS A 63 5.17 12.29 17.93
N VAL A 64 5.94 12.37 19.02
CA VAL A 64 5.47 12.00 20.35
C VAL A 64 4.22 12.84 20.63
N VAL A 65 3.06 12.18 20.64
CA VAL A 65 1.79 12.86 20.85
C VAL A 65 1.35 12.61 22.29
N HIS A 66 1.61 13.57 23.16
CA HIS A 66 1.13 13.58 24.55
C HIS A 66 -0.41 13.72 24.68
N ASN A 67 -1.15 13.68 23.57
CA ASN A 67 -2.61 13.86 23.55
C ASN A 67 -3.28 12.54 23.14
N SER A 68 -4.03 11.94 24.07
CA SER A 68 -4.75 10.68 23.92
C SER A 68 -5.70 10.69 22.71
N ALA A 69 -6.35 11.81 22.41
CA ALA A 69 -7.24 11.93 21.25
C ALA A 69 -6.49 11.86 19.91
N LYS A 70 -5.23 12.34 19.87
CA LYS A 70 -4.39 12.23 18.68
C LYS A 70 -3.75 10.85 18.54
N LEU A 71 -3.37 10.20 19.65
CA LEU A 71 -2.93 8.80 19.66
C LEU A 71 -4.03 7.90 19.07
N LEU A 72 -5.26 8.08 19.53
CA LEU A 72 -6.43 7.35 19.04
C LEU A 72 -6.65 7.56 17.54
N ARG A 73 -6.48 8.79 17.02
CA ARG A 73 -6.56 9.07 15.57
C ARG A 73 -5.42 8.42 14.79
N GLN A 74 -4.22 8.35 15.35
CA GLN A 74 -3.06 7.69 14.71
C GLN A 74 -3.29 6.18 14.62
N ILE A 75 -3.67 5.54 15.73
CA ILE A 75 -3.99 4.11 15.79
C ILE A 75 -5.17 3.79 14.84
N ALA A 76 -6.24 4.59 14.89
CA ALA A 76 -7.37 4.40 13.99
C ALA A 76 -6.99 4.51 12.51
N ARG A 77 -6.08 5.43 12.15
CA ARG A 77 -5.56 5.53 10.77
C ARG A 77 -4.73 4.32 10.37
N GLN A 78 -3.92 3.76 11.28
CA GLN A 78 -3.12 2.57 11.00
C GLN A 78 -3.98 1.30 10.85
N VAL A 79 -5.03 1.18 11.65
CA VAL A 79 -5.96 0.04 11.62
C VAL A 79 -7.05 0.21 10.53
N GLY A 80 -7.09 1.35 9.84
CA GLY A 80 -8.05 1.61 8.76
C GLY A 80 -9.48 1.95 9.24
N LEU A 81 -9.64 2.33 10.51
CA LEU A 81 -10.93 2.71 11.09
C LEU A 81 -11.47 4.01 10.49
N LYS A 82 -12.72 3.97 10.04
CA LYS A 82 -13.43 5.15 9.52
C LYS A 82 -13.77 6.11 10.68
N PRO A 83 -13.88 7.43 10.41
CA PRO A 83 -14.25 8.40 11.44
C PRO A 83 -15.61 8.12 12.11
N ARG A 84 -16.53 7.46 11.39
CA ARG A 84 -17.84 7.04 11.92
C ARG A 84 -17.71 5.90 12.93
N GLU A 85 -16.88 4.90 12.63
CA GLU A 85 -16.60 3.77 13.53
C GLU A 85 -15.89 4.25 14.79
N LEU A 86 -14.98 5.21 14.65
CA LEU A 86 -14.32 5.89 15.77
C LEU A 86 -15.30 6.56 16.73
N LYS A 87 -16.36 7.19 16.22
CA LYS A 87 -17.42 7.77 17.06
C LYS A 87 -18.24 6.70 17.76
N GLN A 88 -18.56 5.60 17.07
CA GLN A 88 -19.28 4.47 17.66
C GLN A 88 -18.47 3.81 18.79
N LEU A 89 -17.16 3.64 18.58
CA LEU A 89 -16.27 3.06 19.59
C LEU A 89 -16.21 3.92 20.86
N LYS A 90 -16.20 5.25 20.71
CA LYS A 90 -16.28 6.18 21.85
C LYS A 90 -17.61 6.09 22.59
N ALA A 91 -18.72 6.05 21.86
CA ALA A 91 -20.05 5.89 22.46
C ALA A 91 -20.16 4.56 23.22
N LEU A 92 -19.59 3.47 22.71
CA LEU A 92 -19.52 2.18 23.39
C LEU A 92 -18.63 2.25 24.65
N ALA A 93 -17.51 2.96 24.60
CA ALA A 93 -16.64 3.13 25.76
C ALA A 93 -17.32 3.92 26.89
N GLU A 94 -18.11 4.95 26.55
CA GLU A 94 -18.92 5.70 27.51
C GLU A 94 -20.00 4.82 28.15
N GLN A 95 -20.64 3.93 27.38
CA GLN A 95 -21.65 3.00 27.89
C GLN A 95 -21.09 1.97 28.87
N GLU A 96 -19.90 1.45 28.61
CA GLU A 96 -19.24 0.45 29.45
C GLU A 96 -18.34 1.09 30.54
N ASN A 97 -18.41 2.41 30.72
CA ASN A 97 -17.63 3.19 31.70
C ASN A 97 -16.12 2.94 31.62
N VAL A 98 -15.61 2.78 30.39
CA VAL A 98 -14.19 2.51 30.15
C VAL A 98 -13.46 3.83 29.90
N GLN A 99 -12.50 4.16 30.77
CA GLN A 99 -11.73 5.41 30.68
C GLN A 99 -10.97 5.59 29.37
N ASN A 100 -10.57 4.48 28.73
CA ASN A 100 -9.81 4.52 27.48
C ASN A 100 -10.46 3.64 26.40
N PRO A 101 -11.02 4.23 25.32
CA PRO A 101 -11.66 3.49 24.23
C PRO A 101 -10.70 2.56 23.47
N LEU A 102 -9.37 2.69 23.67
CA LEU A 102 -8.41 1.73 23.13
C LEU A 102 -8.52 0.35 23.79
N VAL A 103 -9.00 0.26 25.03
CA VAL A 103 -9.19 -1.04 25.71
C VAL A 103 -10.22 -1.88 24.98
N LEU A 104 -11.27 -1.27 24.41
CA LEU A 104 -12.24 -1.99 23.57
C LEU A 104 -11.61 -2.51 22.27
N LEU A 105 -10.60 -1.82 21.72
CA LEU A 105 -9.87 -2.28 20.54
C LEU A 105 -8.88 -3.42 20.85
N LEU A 106 -8.27 -3.39 22.04
CA LEU A 106 -7.27 -4.37 22.46
C LEU A 106 -7.90 -5.62 23.10
N CYS A 107 -9.09 -5.49 23.69
CA CYS A 107 -9.79 -6.56 24.38
C CYS A 107 -11.08 -6.94 23.62
N PRO A 108 -10.98 -7.88 22.65
CA PRO A 108 -12.13 -8.27 21.82
C PRO A 108 -13.29 -8.88 22.63
N SER A 109 -13.01 -9.46 23.80
CA SER A 109 -14.02 -9.99 24.71
C SER A 109 -14.96 -8.91 25.28
N VAL A 110 -14.40 -7.75 25.65
CA VAL A 110 -15.19 -6.63 26.20
C VAL A 110 -16.00 -5.96 25.08
N LEU A 111 -15.42 -5.85 23.88
CA LEU A 111 -16.12 -5.33 22.72
C LEU A 111 -17.31 -6.20 22.31
N GLN A 112 -17.15 -7.53 22.34
CA GLN A 112 -18.26 -8.45 22.06
C GLN A 112 -19.39 -8.33 23.10
N ALA A 113 -19.05 -8.18 24.39
CA ALA A 113 -20.04 -7.95 25.44
C ALA A 113 -20.82 -6.64 25.21
N ALA A 114 -20.10 -5.55 24.89
CA ALA A 114 -20.70 -4.24 24.59
C ALA A 114 -21.63 -4.28 23.36
N MET A 115 -21.22 -4.99 22.29
CA MET A 115 -22.05 -5.13 21.08
C MET A 115 -23.33 -5.93 21.35
N LYS A 116 -23.25 -7.00 22.16
CA LYS A 116 -24.42 -7.79 22.56
C LYS A 116 -25.41 -6.97 23.39
N ASN A 117 -24.91 -6.16 24.34
CA ASN A 117 -25.75 -5.27 25.14
C ASN A 117 -26.47 -4.22 24.27
N ARG A 118 -25.81 -3.69 23.25
CA ARG A 118 -26.42 -2.73 22.31
C ARG A 118 -27.51 -3.33 21.42
N GLN A 119 -27.37 -4.60 21.02
CA GLN A 119 -28.41 -5.28 20.24
C GLN A 119 -29.69 -5.54 21.05
N TRP A 120 -29.54 -5.76 22.36
CA TRP A 120 -30.68 -5.95 23.26
C TRP A 120 -31.52 -4.68 23.42
N THR A 121 -30.90 -3.49 23.47
CA THR A 121 -31.61 -2.23 23.68
C THR A 121 -32.37 -1.71 22.45
N VAL A 122 -32.05 -2.19 21.24
CA VAL A 122 -32.74 -1.80 20.00
C VAL A 122 -33.98 -2.67 19.71
N LYS A 123 -34.14 -3.80 20.39
CA LYS A 123 -35.27 -4.74 20.20
C LYS A 123 -36.46 -4.53 21.17
N LYS A 124 -36.38 -3.54 22.05
CA LYS A 124 -37.49 -3.11 22.92
C LYS A 124 -38.18 -1.90 22.31
#